data_AF-A0A2E8SUG1-F1
#
_entry.id   AF-A0A2E8SUG1-F1
#
_cell.length_a   1.000
_cell.length_b   1.000
_cell.length_c   1.000
_cell.angle_alpha   90.00
_cell.angle_beta   90.00
_cell.angle_gamma   90.00
#
_symmetry.space_group_name_H-M   'P 1'
#
loop_
_entity.id
_entity.type
_entity.pdbx_description
1 polymer ?
#
loop_
_entity_poly.entity_id
_entity_poly.type
_entity_poly.pdbx_seq_one_letter_code
_entity_poly.pdbx_strand_id
1 'polypeptide(L)'
;MSLIAVGIGLLSFGATATIGYWMLSANRRMIRLLDMQTLLKESQSAHFHHLNIATEGVIKDVQTVQQTMNALRAIHPEIDASLTVHQFLLLHEGEDTGAVDIAQACEVLRSIVQHQTIVAGKSQPLSVNHASLLRRLLAVFDRHHLNMSALHIDADTAHRLGLAASHLQQYEWAESALGVAYQLSPGHASVLEGLEHIARLRGDDALYRHWLEARMKLTPSPHEVVPKLADYVIEMARFDEGIDIRDRALYIRDVIASGM
;
A
#
# COMPACT_ATOMS: atom_id res chain seq x y z
N MET A 1 -52.30 -26.80 -95.15
CA MET A 1 -52.14 -27.34 -93.79
C MET A 1 -50.70 -27.81 -93.47
N SER A 2 -49.62 -27.40 -94.17
CA SER A 2 -48.24 -27.88 -93.86
C SER A 2 -47.22 -26.82 -93.43
N LEU A 3 -47.50 -25.51 -93.55
CA LEU A 3 -46.57 -24.45 -93.13
C LEU A 3 -46.53 -24.19 -91.61
N ILE A 4 -47.64 -24.49 -90.91
CA ILE A 4 -47.76 -24.27 -89.45
C ILE A 4 -46.98 -25.34 -88.66
N ALA A 5 -46.91 -26.58 -89.17
CA ALA A 5 -46.21 -27.68 -88.51
C ALA A 5 -44.67 -27.50 -88.49
N VAL A 6 -44.09 -26.94 -89.57
CA VAL A 6 -42.65 -26.66 -89.65
C VAL A 6 -42.26 -25.47 -88.77
N GLY A 7 -43.11 -24.45 -88.67
CA GLY A 7 -42.90 -23.30 -87.77
C GLY A 7 -42.93 -23.65 -86.28
N ILE A 8 -43.81 -24.58 -85.88
CA ILE A 8 -43.92 -25.04 -84.48
C ILE A 8 -42.73 -25.96 -84.11
N GLY A 9 -42.24 -26.79 -85.03
CA GLY A 9 -41.07 -27.65 -84.79
C GLY A 9 -39.76 -26.88 -84.55
N LEU A 10 -39.54 -25.79 -85.29
CA LEU A 10 -38.34 -24.94 -85.15
C LEU A 10 -38.39 -24.05 -83.89
N LEU A 11 -39.58 -23.56 -83.52
CA LEU A 11 -39.79 -22.85 -82.25
C LEU A 11 -39.55 -23.76 -81.03
N SER A 12 -39.94 -25.05 -81.12
CA SER A 12 -39.74 -25.98 -80.01
C SER A 12 -38.27 -26.39 -79.82
N PHE A 13 -37.46 -26.43 -80.89
CA PHE A 13 -36.02 -26.69 -80.81
C PHE A 13 -35.22 -25.47 -80.31
N GLY A 14 -35.65 -24.25 -80.66
CA GLY A 14 -35.07 -23.03 -80.11
C GLY A 14 -35.40 -22.83 -78.63
N ALA A 15 -36.62 -23.20 -78.20
CA ALA A 15 -37.03 -23.14 -76.80
C ALA A 15 -36.25 -24.14 -75.91
N THR A 16 -36.02 -25.37 -76.38
CA THR A 16 -35.21 -26.35 -75.63
C THR A 16 -33.73 -25.97 -75.58
N ALA A 17 -33.17 -25.42 -76.66
CA ALA A 17 -31.79 -24.92 -76.66
C ALA A 17 -31.59 -23.73 -75.71
N THR A 18 -32.56 -22.81 -75.64
CA THR A 18 -32.50 -21.63 -74.75
C THR A 18 -32.72 -22.01 -73.28
N ILE A 19 -33.63 -22.94 -72.98
CA ILE A 19 -33.81 -23.51 -71.64
C ILE A 19 -32.56 -24.26 -71.20
N GLY A 20 -31.95 -25.06 -72.09
CA GLY A 20 -30.70 -25.76 -71.82
C GLY A 20 -29.54 -24.79 -71.52
N TYR A 21 -29.40 -23.72 -72.31
CA TYR A 21 -28.41 -22.68 -72.06
C TYR A 21 -28.65 -21.93 -70.75
N TRP A 22 -29.91 -21.58 -70.45
CA TRP A 22 -30.27 -20.92 -69.20
C TRP A 22 -29.97 -21.82 -67.99
N MET A 23 -30.32 -23.10 -68.06
CA MET A 23 -30.05 -24.08 -67.01
C MET A 23 -28.54 -24.32 -66.82
N LEU A 24 -27.76 -24.35 -67.90
CA LEU A 24 -26.30 -24.45 -67.82
C LEU A 24 -25.69 -23.19 -67.18
N SER A 25 -26.23 -22.01 -67.51
CA SER A 25 -25.81 -20.73 -66.93
C SER A 25 -26.19 -20.62 -65.45
N ALA A 26 -27.36 -21.13 -65.06
CA ALA A 26 -27.84 -21.21 -63.68
C ALA A 26 -26.97 -22.17 -62.86
N ASN A 27 -26.63 -23.34 -63.41
CA ASN A 27 -25.74 -24.30 -62.75
C ASN A 27 -24.34 -23.70 -62.51
N ARG A 28 -23.77 -22.99 -63.50
CA ARG A 28 -22.49 -22.29 -63.33
C ARG A 28 -22.53 -21.20 -62.26
N ARG A 29 -23.64 -20.45 -62.15
CA ARG A 29 -23.84 -19.44 -61.09
C ARG A 29 -23.98 -20.10 -59.72
N MET A 30 -24.73 -21.20 -59.64
CA MET A 30 -24.93 -21.95 -58.40
C MET A 30 -23.62 -22.55 -57.88
N ILE A 31 -22.80 -23.12 -58.77
CA ILE A 31 -21.46 -23.63 -58.42
C ILE A 31 -20.58 -22.50 -57.87
N ARG A 32 -20.57 -21.31 -58.49
CA ARG A 32 -19.84 -20.15 -57.96
C ARG A 32 -20.34 -19.69 -56.59
N LEU A 33 -21.65 -19.72 -56.35
CA LEU A 33 -22.22 -19.31 -55.07
C LEU A 33 -21.89 -20.32 -53.97
N LEU A 34 -21.93 -21.61 -54.27
CA LEU A 34 -21.49 -22.67 -53.34
C LEU A 34 -20.01 -22.53 -53.02
N ASP A 35 -19.18 -22.25 -54.01
CA ASP A 35 -17.74 -22.03 -53.84
C ASP A 35 -17.47 -20.78 -52.97
N MET A 36 -18.17 -19.66 -53.23
CA MET A 36 -18.11 -18.46 -52.39
C MET A 36 -18.61 -18.71 -50.95
N GLN A 37 -19.67 -19.49 -50.76
CA GLN A 37 -20.15 -19.84 -49.42
C GLN A 37 -19.15 -20.74 -48.68
N THR A 38 -18.50 -21.64 -49.40
CA THR A 38 -17.48 -22.53 -48.84
C THR A 38 -16.25 -21.74 -48.42
N LEU A 39 -15.78 -20.83 -49.28
CA LEU A 39 -14.68 -19.91 -48.97
C LEU A 39 -15.01 -18.95 -47.82
N LEU A 40 -16.25 -18.44 -47.74
CA LEU A 40 -16.69 -17.61 -46.61
C LEU A 40 -16.71 -18.42 -45.32
N LYS A 41 -17.18 -19.67 -45.37
CA LYS A 41 -17.19 -20.56 -44.20
C LYS A 41 -15.78 -20.91 -43.75
N GLU A 42 -14.89 -21.17 -44.69
CA GLU A 42 -13.48 -21.45 -44.43
C GLU A 42 -12.74 -20.21 -43.90
N SER A 43 -13.00 -19.04 -44.49
CA SER A 43 -12.47 -17.75 -44.04
C SER A 43 -12.96 -17.38 -42.65
N GLN A 44 -14.26 -17.55 -42.36
CA GLN A 44 -14.80 -17.31 -41.02
C GLN A 44 -14.21 -18.28 -40.01
N SER A 45 -14.11 -19.57 -40.35
CA SER A 45 -13.46 -20.57 -39.50
C SER A 45 -12.00 -20.23 -39.21
N ALA A 46 -11.23 -19.84 -40.23
CA ALA A 46 -9.84 -19.42 -40.09
C ALA A 46 -9.71 -18.13 -39.27
N HIS A 47 -10.61 -17.17 -39.47
CA HIS A 47 -10.65 -15.93 -38.70
C HIS A 47 -11.01 -16.18 -37.23
N PHE A 48 -11.99 -17.03 -36.93
CA PHE A 48 -12.31 -17.44 -35.57
C PHE A 48 -11.15 -18.20 -34.93
N HIS A 49 -10.47 -19.06 -35.68
CA HIS A 49 -9.30 -19.76 -35.20
C HIS A 49 -8.15 -18.80 -34.86
N HIS A 50 -7.88 -17.82 -35.73
CA HIS A 50 -6.87 -16.79 -35.49
C HIS A 50 -7.22 -15.89 -34.30
N LEU A 51 -8.48 -15.48 -34.17
CA LEU A 51 -8.95 -14.75 -32.99
C LEU A 51 -8.81 -15.58 -31.72
N ASN A 52 -9.09 -16.88 -31.77
CA ASN A 52 -8.96 -17.75 -30.61
C ASN A 52 -7.49 -17.90 -30.19
N ILE A 53 -6.58 -18.11 -31.16
CA ILE A 53 -5.13 -18.15 -30.88
C ILE A 53 -4.62 -16.81 -30.34
N ALA A 54 -5.06 -15.69 -30.92
CA ALA A 54 -4.67 -14.38 -30.45
C ALA A 54 -5.20 -14.12 -29.02
N THR A 55 -6.43 -14.54 -28.74
CA THR A 55 -7.03 -14.44 -27.41
C THR A 55 -6.29 -15.33 -26.42
N GLU A 56 -5.93 -16.55 -26.80
CA GLU A 56 -5.12 -17.46 -25.99
C GLU A 56 -3.72 -16.89 -25.72
N GLY A 57 -3.11 -16.25 -26.72
CA GLY A 57 -1.86 -15.51 -26.59
C GLY A 57 -1.97 -14.38 -25.57
N VAL A 58 -2.99 -13.53 -25.68
CA VAL A 58 -3.24 -12.44 -24.72
C VAL A 58 -3.50 -12.98 -23.31
N ILE A 59 -4.27 -14.06 -23.16
CA ILE A 59 -4.50 -14.71 -21.86
C ILE A 59 -3.17 -15.18 -21.25
N LYS A 60 -2.31 -15.80 -22.07
CA LYS A 60 -0.99 -16.28 -21.63
C LYS A 60 -0.06 -15.13 -21.25
N ASP A 61 -0.07 -14.03 -21.99
CA ASP A 61 0.71 -12.84 -21.68
C ASP A 61 0.24 -12.20 -20.37
N VAL A 62 -1.08 -12.09 -20.16
CA VAL A 62 -1.67 -11.60 -18.90
C VAL A 62 -1.29 -12.51 -17.73
N GLN A 63 -1.32 -13.83 -17.91
CA GLN A 63 -0.87 -14.78 -16.90
C GLN A 63 0.62 -14.61 -16.59
N THR A 64 1.45 -14.37 -17.60
CA THR A 64 2.88 -14.13 -17.44
C THR A 64 3.14 -12.84 -16.66
N VAL A 65 2.44 -11.75 -17.00
CA VAL A 65 2.51 -10.48 -16.27
C VAL A 65 2.03 -10.65 -14.82
N GLN A 66 0.98 -11.43 -14.59
CA GLN A 66 0.51 -11.70 -13.23
C GLN A 66 1.53 -12.52 -12.43
N GLN A 67 2.18 -13.50 -13.06
CA GLN A 67 3.23 -14.29 -12.44
C GLN A 67 4.45 -13.45 -12.11
N THR A 68 4.90 -12.57 -13.01
CA THR A 68 6.02 -11.66 -12.73
C THR A 68 5.66 -10.64 -11.65
N MET A 69 4.43 -10.12 -11.64
CA MET A 69 3.94 -9.24 -10.57
C MET A 69 3.92 -9.97 -9.22
N ASN A 70 3.46 -11.22 -9.18
CA ASN A 70 3.46 -12.04 -7.96
C ASN A 70 4.90 -12.36 -7.51
N ALA A 71 5.81 -12.64 -8.44
CA ALA A 71 7.22 -12.82 -8.13
C ALA A 71 7.87 -11.54 -7.60
N LEU A 72 7.54 -10.38 -8.18
CA LEU A 72 7.99 -9.07 -7.68
C LEU A 72 7.46 -8.79 -6.27
N ARG A 73 6.18 -9.07 -5.98
CA ARG A 73 5.63 -8.97 -4.62
C ARG A 73 6.31 -9.92 -3.64
N ALA A 74 6.68 -11.13 -4.08
CA ALA A 74 7.38 -12.10 -3.25
C ALA A 74 8.82 -11.66 -2.92
N ILE A 75 9.49 -10.95 -3.84
CA ILE A 75 10.85 -10.44 -3.65
C ILE A 75 10.85 -9.10 -2.89
N HIS A 76 9.81 -8.27 -3.08
CA HIS A 76 9.66 -6.94 -2.49
C HIS A 76 8.33 -6.81 -1.74
N PRO A 77 8.25 -7.31 -0.49
CA PRO A 77 7.01 -7.26 0.29
C PRO A 77 6.62 -5.81 0.68
N GLU A 78 7.57 -4.88 0.66
CA GLU A 78 7.36 -3.43 0.80
C GLU A 78 6.45 -2.83 -0.31
N ILE A 79 6.49 -3.36 -1.53
CA ILE A 79 5.65 -2.89 -2.64
C ILE A 79 4.20 -3.33 -2.42
N ASP A 80 4.00 -4.53 -1.86
CA ASP A 80 2.66 -5.04 -1.54
C ASP A 80 2.05 -4.24 -0.37
N ALA A 81 2.84 -3.94 0.66
CA ALA A 81 2.44 -3.02 1.74
C ALA A 81 2.08 -1.62 1.21
N SER A 82 2.91 -1.05 0.32
CA SER A 82 2.63 0.24 -0.30
C SER A 82 1.36 0.22 -1.15
N LEU A 83 1.09 -0.87 -1.88
CA LEU A 83 -0.08 -1.02 -2.73
C LEU A 83 -1.37 -1.12 -1.91
N THR A 84 -1.36 -1.94 -0.85
CA THR A 84 -2.51 -2.12 0.05
C THR A 84 -2.88 -0.81 0.75
N VAL A 85 -1.88 -0.06 1.24
CA VAL A 85 -2.08 1.28 1.81
C VAL A 85 -2.65 2.24 0.77
N HIS A 86 -2.09 2.25 -0.45
CA HIS A 86 -2.59 3.12 -1.50
C HIS A 86 -4.04 2.81 -1.88
N GLN A 87 -4.40 1.53 -1.98
CA GLN A 87 -5.77 1.10 -2.24
C GLN A 87 -6.72 1.51 -1.11
N PHE A 88 -6.30 1.34 0.14
CA PHE A 88 -7.08 1.79 1.30
C PHE A 88 -7.28 3.31 1.29
N LEU A 89 -6.25 4.08 0.96
CA LEU A 89 -6.33 5.53 0.82
C LEU A 89 -7.28 5.96 -0.29
N LEU A 90 -7.26 5.31 -1.46
CA LEU A 90 -8.19 5.63 -2.54
C LEU A 90 -9.66 5.47 -2.15
N LEU A 91 -9.96 4.51 -1.27
CA LEU A 91 -11.31 4.25 -0.80
C LEU A 91 -11.76 5.27 0.27
N HIS A 92 -10.86 5.66 1.18
CA HIS A 92 -11.22 6.44 2.37
C HIS A 92 -10.78 7.91 2.31
N GLU A 93 -9.97 8.35 1.35
CA GLU A 93 -9.57 9.76 1.26
C GLU A 93 -10.70 10.68 0.81
N GLY A 94 -11.68 10.16 0.08
CA GLY A 94 -12.81 10.92 -0.48
C GLY A 94 -14.14 10.79 0.27
N GLU A 95 -14.26 9.86 1.23
CA GLU A 95 -15.48 9.65 2.02
C GLU A 95 -15.29 10.09 3.47
N ASP A 96 -15.74 11.29 3.82
CA ASP A 96 -15.64 11.84 5.19
C ASP A 96 -16.51 11.09 6.23
N THR A 97 -17.41 10.21 5.80
CA THR A 97 -18.40 9.53 6.66
C THR A 97 -18.46 8.02 6.49
N GLY A 98 -17.54 7.42 5.71
CA GLY A 98 -17.44 5.97 5.57
C GLY A 98 -17.02 5.35 6.91
N ALA A 99 -17.76 4.35 7.38
CA ALA A 99 -17.37 3.58 8.56
C ALA A 99 -16.10 2.80 8.23
N VAL A 100 -14.95 3.30 8.68
CA VAL A 100 -13.67 2.60 8.55
C VAL A 100 -13.70 1.37 9.44
N ASP A 101 -13.48 0.19 8.85
CA ASP A 101 -13.24 -1.02 9.64
C ASP A 101 -11.89 -0.89 10.36
N ILE A 102 -11.95 -0.84 11.69
CA ILE A 102 -10.78 -0.71 12.57
C ILE A 102 -9.81 -1.87 12.36
N ALA A 103 -10.31 -3.09 12.07
CA ALA A 103 -9.46 -4.24 11.80
C ALA A 103 -8.67 -4.07 10.50
N GLN A 104 -9.32 -3.58 9.45
CA GLN A 104 -8.67 -3.30 8.17
C GLN A 104 -7.64 -2.16 8.30
N ALA A 105 -8.00 -1.08 9.00
CA ALA A 105 -7.10 0.05 9.26
C ALA A 105 -5.86 -0.40 10.05
N CYS A 106 -6.04 -1.24 11.06
CA CYS A 106 -4.94 -1.81 11.83
C CYS A 106 -4.03 -2.69 10.96
N GLU A 107 -4.60 -3.52 10.09
CA GLU A 107 -3.80 -4.40 9.22
C GLU A 107 -2.99 -3.60 8.19
N VAL A 108 -3.58 -2.57 7.60
CA VAL A 108 -2.91 -1.67 6.66
C VAL A 108 -1.77 -0.91 7.36
N LEU A 109 -2.01 -0.40 8.56
CA LEU A 109 -0.97 0.26 9.36
C LEU A 109 0.13 -0.73 9.73
N ARG A 110 -0.23 -1.94 10.17
CA ARG A 110 0.75 -2.98 10.51
C ARG A 110 1.62 -3.34 9.31
N SER A 111 1.02 -3.48 8.14
CA SER A 111 1.74 -3.78 6.90
C SER A 111 2.76 -2.71 6.54
N ILE A 112 2.43 -1.40 6.60
CA ILE A 112 3.41 -0.35 6.27
C ILE A 112 4.50 -0.18 7.34
N VAL A 113 4.17 -0.49 8.59
CA VAL A 113 5.07 -0.29 9.74
C VAL A 113 6.05 -1.47 9.90
N GLN A 114 5.63 -2.71 9.63
CA GLN A 114 6.48 -3.90 9.73
C GLN A 114 7.67 -3.89 8.78
N HIS A 115 7.51 -3.28 7.59
CA HIS A 115 8.58 -3.17 6.60
C HIS A 115 9.58 -2.04 6.90
N GLN A 116 9.40 -1.30 7.99
CA GLN A 116 10.38 -0.32 8.44
C GLN A 116 11.51 -1.03 9.20
N THR A 117 12.71 -0.93 8.65
CA THR A 117 13.94 -1.42 9.29
C THR A 117 14.31 -0.52 10.48
N ILE A 118 13.97 -0.96 11.69
CA ILE A 118 14.58 -0.41 12.90
C ILE A 118 15.98 -1.01 13.00
N VAL A 119 17.02 -0.20 12.83
CA VAL A 119 18.41 -0.61 13.06
C VAL A 119 18.92 0.13 14.29
N ALA A 120 19.22 -0.61 15.36
CA ALA A 120 19.85 -0.09 16.57
C ALA A 120 19.11 1.09 17.25
N GLY A 121 17.78 0.96 17.43
CA GLY A 121 16.98 1.96 18.15
C GLY A 121 16.74 3.28 17.41
N LYS A 122 17.26 3.41 16.18
CA LYS A 122 17.03 4.54 15.28
C LYS A 122 16.37 4.02 14.02
N SER A 123 15.19 4.55 13.67
CA SER A 123 14.58 4.19 12.39
C SER A 123 15.42 4.77 11.26
N GLN A 124 15.67 3.94 10.25
CA GLN A 124 16.26 4.41 9.00
C GLN A 124 15.30 5.45 8.39
N PRO A 125 15.81 6.55 7.80
CA PRO A 125 14.94 7.54 7.18
C PRO A 125 14.02 6.85 6.17
N LEU A 126 12.71 6.96 6.39
CA LEU A 126 11.71 6.33 5.53
C LEU A 126 11.95 6.77 4.08
N SER A 127 11.81 5.84 3.13
CA SER A 127 11.72 6.20 1.72
C SER A 127 10.62 7.25 1.53
N VAL A 128 10.86 8.25 0.68
CA VAL A 128 9.96 9.39 0.46
C VAL A 128 8.52 8.94 0.15
N ASN A 129 8.36 7.80 -0.52
CA ASN A 129 7.05 7.20 -0.83
C ASN A 129 6.37 6.61 0.41
N HIS A 130 7.12 5.89 1.25
CA HIS A 130 6.57 5.33 2.49
C HIS A 130 6.21 6.44 3.49
N ALA A 131 7.05 7.48 3.57
CA ALA A 131 6.79 8.67 4.37
C ALA A 131 5.51 9.41 3.93
N SER A 132 5.31 9.57 2.63
CA SER A 132 4.12 10.25 2.10
C SER A 132 2.84 9.42 2.30
N LEU A 133 2.90 8.11 2.10
CA LEU A 133 1.79 7.20 2.34
C LEU A 133 1.41 7.14 3.82
N LEU A 134 2.39 7.01 4.72
CA LEU A 134 2.14 6.99 6.16
C LEU A 134 1.52 8.32 6.62
N ARG A 135 2.03 9.47 6.15
CA ARG A 135 1.45 10.78 6.47
C ARG A 135 -0.02 10.88 6.03
N ARG A 136 -0.34 10.40 4.83
CA ARG A 136 -1.71 10.39 4.31
C ARG A 136 -2.62 9.46 5.11
N LEU A 137 -2.11 8.28 5.48
CA LEU A 137 -2.83 7.30 6.30
C LEU A 137 -3.18 7.87 7.67
N LEU A 138 -2.21 8.50 8.35
CA LEU A 138 -2.44 9.17 9.64
C LEU A 138 -3.48 10.29 9.52
N ALA A 139 -3.42 11.09 8.45
CA ALA A 139 -4.41 12.14 8.21
C ALA A 139 -5.83 11.59 7.92
N VAL A 140 -5.95 10.38 7.38
CA VAL A 140 -7.25 9.69 7.27
C VAL A 140 -7.71 9.24 8.65
N PHE A 141 -6.84 8.67 9.47
CA PHE A 141 -7.17 8.26 10.83
C PHE A 141 -7.62 9.42 11.71
N ASP A 142 -6.94 10.57 11.61
CA ASP A 142 -7.33 11.80 12.31
C ASP A 142 -8.74 12.26 11.90
N ARG A 143 -9.06 12.20 10.59
CA ARG A 143 -10.39 12.55 10.07
C ARG A 143 -11.48 11.63 10.58
N HIS A 144 -11.20 10.34 10.73
CA HIS A 144 -12.14 9.37 11.30
C HIS A 144 -12.08 9.27 12.84
N HIS A 145 -11.37 10.19 13.51
CA HIS A 145 -11.18 10.20 14.96
C HIS A 145 -10.65 8.88 15.54
N LEU A 146 -9.81 8.19 14.77
CA LEU A 146 -9.17 6.95 15.19
C LEU A 146 -7.92 7.25 16.00
N ASN A 147 -7.96 6.96 17.29
CA ASN A 147 -6.83 7.15 18.21
C ASN A 147 -6.08 5.83 18.49
N MET A 148 -4.87 5.92 19.02
CA MET A 148 -4.07 4.75 19.42
C MET A 148 -4.76 3.85 20.46
N SER A 149 -5.72 4.35 21.23
CA SER A 149 -6.55 3.52 22.12
C SER A 149 -7.63 2.72 21.39
N ALA A 150 -8.08 3.21 20.23
CA ALA A 150 -9.08 2.52 19.40
C ALA A 150 -8.40 1.47 18.50
N LEU A 151 -7.22 1.79 17.96
CA LEU A 151 -6.38 0.83 17.27
C LEU A 151 -5.68 -0.06 18.31
N HIS A 152 -6.20 -1.28 18.52
CA HIS A 152 -5.66 -2.27 19.45
C HIS A 152 -4.36 -2.90 18.91
N ILE A 153 -3.32 -2.08 18.79
CA ILE A 153 -2.03 -2.42 18.18
C ILE A 153 -1.11 -3.08 19.22
N ASP A 154 -0.26 -4.01 18.77
CA ASP A 154 0.77 -4.65 19.57
C ASP A 154 1.96 -3.73 19.88
N ALA A 155 2.75 -4.08 20.90
CA ALA A 155 3.86 -3.26 21.37
C ALA A 155 4.92 -2.96 20.29
N ASP A 156 5.24 -3.93 19.42
CA ASP A 156 6.26 -3.77 18.38
C ASP A 156 5.78 -2.84 17.26
N THR A 157 4.55 -3.04 16.78
CA THR A 157 3.95 -2.15 15.78
C THR A 157 3.77 -0.74 16.34
N ALA A 158 3.33 -0.58 17.60
CA ALA A 158 3.22 0.73 18.24
C ALA A 158 4.60 1.42 18.38
N HIS A 159 5.64 0.67 18.73
CA HIS A 159 7.00 1.19 18.80
C HIS A 159 7.51 1.68 17.44
N ARG A 160 7.40 0.84 16.40
CA ARG A 160 7.79 1.17 15.03
C ARG A 160 7.03 2.38 14.49
N LEU A 161 5.72 2.43 14.72
CA LEU A 161 4.88 3.57 14.33
C LEU A 161 5.33 4.85 15.02
N GLY A 162 5.61 4.79 16.33
CA GLY A 162 6.06 5.93 17.11
C GLY A 162 7.38 6.51 16.60
N LEU A 163 8.37 5.66 16.30
CA LEU A 163 9.62 6.10 15.68
C LEU A 163 9.37 6.69 14.29
N ALA A 164 8.56 6.04 13.45
CA ALA A 164 8.22 6.53 12.12
C ALA A 164 7.56 7.91 12.16
N ALA A 165 6.56 8.09 13.02
CA ALA A 165 5.85 9.34 13.21
C ALA A 165 6.78 10.47 13.72
N SER A 166 7.73 10.13 14.59
CA SER A 166 8.77 11.08 15.05
C SER A 166 9.62 11.59 13.89
N HIS A 167 10.06 10.71 12.97
CA HIS A 167 10.77 11.12 11.75
C HIS A 167 9.92 11.96 10.79
N LEU A 168 8.60 11.76 10.79
CA LEU A 168 7.66 12.55 10.00
C LEU A 168 7.26 13.87 10.67
N GLN A 169 7.80 14.16 11.86
CA GLN A 169 7.43 15.31 12.70
C GLN A 169 5.96 15.33 13.12
N GLN A 170 5.31 14.16 13.17
CA GLN A 170 3.95 13.98 13.66
C GLN A 170 3.99 13.63 15.16
N TYR A 171 4.31 14.63 15.99
CA TYR A 171 4.64 14.41 17.40
C TYR A 171 3.48 13.87 18.25
N GLU A 172 2.23 14.27 17.97
CA GLU A 172 1.03 13.76 18.69
C GLU A 172 0.87 12.24 18.51
N TRP A 173 1.00 11.78 17.26
CA TRP A 173 0.96 10.35 16.93
C TRP A 173 2.17 9.61 17.48
N ALA A 174 3.36 10.23 17.42
CA ALA A 174 4.58 9.63 17.93
C ALA A 174 4.52 9.40 19.45
N GLU A 175 4.07 10.39 20.21
CA GLU A 175 3.90 10.31 21.66
C GLU A 175 2.86 9.27 22.05
N SER A 176 1.69 9.31 21.40
CA SER A 176 0.60 8.35 21.66
C SER A 176 1.05 6.92 21.38
N ALA A 177 1.74 6.69 20.27
CA ALA A 177 2.21 5.37 19.87
C ALA A 177 3.32 4.83 20.78
N LEU A 178 4.31 5.66 21.11
CA LEU A 178 5.37 5.28 22.05
C LEU A 178 4.84 5.11 23.48
N GLY A 179 3.84 5.89 23.88
CA GLY A 179 3.17 5.72 25.17
C GLY A 179 2.46 4.37 25.30
N VAL A 180 1.72 3.95 24.27
CA VAL A 180 1.12 2.61 24.22
C VAL A 180 2.20 1.53 24.21
N ALA A 181 3.26 1.70 23.42
CA ALA A 181 4.38 0.76 23.39
C ALA A 181 5.06 0.62 24.77
N TYR A 182 5.21 1.73 25.51
CA TYR A 182 5.77 1.74 26.86
C TYR A 182 4.87 1.02 27.87
N GLN A 183 3.55 1.26 27.81
CA GLN A 183 2.59 0.59 28.68
C GLN A 183 2.57 -0.93 28.45
N LEU A 184 2.69 -1.37 27.20
CA LEU A 184 2.69 -2.78 26.84
C LEU A 184 4.06 -3.46 27.06
N SER A 185 5.17 -2.72 26.90
CA SER A 185 6.52 -3.26 27.04
C SER A 185 7.54 -2.21 27.51
N PRO A 186 7.64 -1.94 28.82
CA PRO A 186 8.45 -0.86 29.39
C PRO A 186 9.97 -1.06 29.27
N GLY A 187 10.45 -2.24 28.88
CA GLY A 187 11.88 -2.56 28.83
C GLY A 187 12.66 -2.05 27.60
N HIS A 188 12.01 -1.42 26.63
CA HIS A 188 12.68 -0.99 25.39
C HIS A 188 13.31 0.40 25.55
N ALA A 189 14.64 0.45 25.61
CA ALA A 189 15.39 1.71 25.70
C ALA A 189 15.07 2.70 24.56
N SER A 190 14.85 2.20 23.35
CA SER A 190 14.48 3.00 22.17
C SER A 190 13.13 3.71 22.30
N VAL A 191 12.17 3.14 23.04
CA VAL A 191 10.87 3.77 23.32
C VAL A 191 11.07 4.98 24.23
N LEU A 192 11.84 4.80 25.31
CA LEU A 192 12.14 5.87 26.27
C LEU A 192 12.97 6.98 25.65
N GLU A 193 13.96 6.65 24.82
CA GLU A 193 14.72 7.62 24.03
C GLU A 193 13.83 8.44 23.09
N GLY A 194 12.87 7.79 22.42
CA GLY A 194 11.90 8.46 21.58
C GLY A 194 11.02 9.43 22.36
N LEU A 195 10.50 9.02 23.52
CA LEU A 195 9.67 9.86 24.40
C LEU A 195 10.46 11.04 24.98
N GLU A 196 11.70 10.81 25.42
CA GLU A 196 12.63 11.88 25.86
C GLU A 196 12.83 12.91 24.74
N HIS A 197 13.10 12.45 23.52
CA HIS A 197 13.33 13.33 22.38
C HIS A 197 12.10 14.18 22.04
N ILE A 198 10.92 13.57 22.04
CA ILE A 198 9.65 14.28 21.76
C ILE A 198 9.35 15.30 22.86
N ALA A 199 9.52 14.94 24.14
CA ALA A 199 9.31 15.87 25.26
C ALA A 199 10.22 17.09 25.16
N ARG A 200 11.49 16.88 24.79
CA ARG A 200 12.44 17.98 24.54
C ARG A 200 12.02 18.87 23.38
N LEU A 201 11.51 18.30 22.29
CA LEU A 201 11.05 19.06 21.13
C LEU A 201 9.79 19.89 21.43
N ARG A 202 8.89 19.38 22.29
CA ARG A 202 7.71 20.14 22.76
C ARG A 202 8.08 21.23 23.79
N GLY A 203 9.26 21.15 24.40
CA GLY A 203 9.67 22.06 25.46
C GLY A 203 8.97 21.80 26.80
N ASP A 204 8.45 20.58 27.01
CA ASP A 204 7.87 20.20 28.29
C ASP A 204 8.95 19.61 29.21
N ASP A 205 9.49 20.49 30.04
CA ASP A 205 10.53 20.21 31.03
C ASP A 205 10.10 19.22 32.12
N ALA A 206 8.81 19.12 32.42
CA ALA A 206 8.31 18.17 33.41
C ALA A 206 8.22 16.76 32.82
N LEU A 207 7.68 16.64 31.61
CA LEU A 207 7.64 15.37 30.87
C LEU A 207 9.05 14.87 30.54
N TYR A 208 9.95 15.77 30.13
CA TYR A 208 11.34 15.40 29.84
C TYR A 208 12.02 14.77 31.06
N ARG A 209 11.88 15.38 32.24
CA ARG A 209 12.40 14.83 33.50
C ARG A 209 11.78 13.47 33.84
N HIS A 210 10.46 13.34 33.71
CA HIS A 210 9.77 12.09 33.99
C HIS A 210 10.34 10.92 33.17
N TRP A 211 10.52 11.13 31.86
CA TRP A 211 11.05 10.09 30.98
C TRP A 211 12.53 9.81 31.23
N LEU A 212 13.32 10.83 31.55
CA LEU A 212 14.73 10.69 31.89
C LEU A 212 14.93 9.86 33.18
N GLU A 213 14.10 10.10 34.20
CA GLU A 213 14.08 9.31 35.43
C GLU A 213 13.61 7.87 35.20
N ALA A 214 12.57 7.68 34.37
CA ALA A 214 12.10 6.35 33.99
C ALA A 214 13.20 5.55 33.27
N ARG A 215 13.96 6.21 32.40
CA ARG A 215 15.11 5.61 31.69
C ARG A 215 16.22 5.22 32.65
N MET A 216 16.56 6.04 33.64
CA MET A 216 17.55 5.66 34.67
C MET A 216 17.12 4.44 35.48
N LYS A 217 15.83 4.30 35.80
CA LYS A 217 15.30 3.15 36.55
C LYS A 217 15.33 1.84 35.75
N LEU A 218 15.10 1.92 34.44
CA LEU A 218 14.94 0.75 33.58
C LEU A 218 16.24 0.32 32.88
N THR A 219 17.10 1.26 32.54
CA THR A 219 18.41 0.99 31.97
C THR A 219 19.42 1.94 32.60
N PRO A 220 20.09 1.51 33.69
CA PRO A 220 21.18 2.28 34.27
C PRO A 220 22.38 2.21 33.32
N SER A 221 22.36 3.03 32.26
CA SER A 221 23.53 3.35 31.44
C SER A 221 24.09 4.69 31.92
N PRO A 222 24.84 4.72 33.04
CA PRO A 222 25.28 5.96 33.66
C PRO A 222 26.15 6.82 32.73
N HIS A 223 26.81 6.22 31.73
CA HIS A 223 27.66 6.93 30.78
C HIS A 223 26.87 7.81 29.79
N GLU A 224 25.59 7.51 29.53
CA GLU A 224 24.79 8.25 28.54
C GLU A 224 23.75 9.17 29.17
N VAL A 225 23.13 8.75 30.28
CA VAL A 225 22.01 9.49 30.89
C VAL A 225 22.49 10.56 31.87
N VAL A 226 23.59 10.32 32.60
CA VAL A 226 24.12 11.27 33.60
C VAL A 226 24.61 12.58 32.98
N PRO A 227 25.35 12.58 31.85
CA PRO A 227 25.73 13.83 31.20
C PRO A 227 24.52 14.66 30.76
N LYS A 228 23.48 14.02 30.20
CA LYS A 228 22.26 14.71 29.77
C LYS A 228 21.48 15.32 30.95
N LEU A 229 21.41 14.62 32.08
CA LEU A 229 20.81 15.14 33.30
C LEU A 229 21.62 16.34 33.83
N ALA A 230 22.95 16.25 33.84
CA ALA A 230 23.83 17.32 34.27
C ALA A 230 23.69 18.57 33.38
N ASP A 231 23.72 18.41 32.06
CA ASP A 231 23.51 19.50 31.09
C ASP A 231 22.16 20.16 31.28
N TYR A 232 21.09 19.37 31.46
CA TYR A 232 19.75 19.88 31.72
C TYR A 232 19.66 20.67 33.04
N VAL A 233 20.26 20.17 34.12
CA VAL A 233 20.29 20.87 35.41
C VAL A 233 21.09 22.17 35.30
N ILE A 234 22.17 22.19 34.53
CA ILE A 234 22.95 23.41 34.24
C ILE A 234 22.11 24.41 33.43
N GLU A 235 21.36 23.94 32.44
CA GLU A 235 20.47 24.77 31.62
C GLU A 235 19.34 25.37 32.49
N MET A 236 18.65 24.56 33.30
CA MET A 236 17.67 25.05 34.28
C MET A 236 18.29 26.06 35.26
N ALA A 237 19.52 25.82 35.73
CA ALA A 237 20.21 26.72 36.64
C ALA A 237 20.59 28.07 36.02
N ARG A 238 20.67 28.14 34.70
CA ARG A 238 20.89 29.40 33.98
C ARG A 238 19.63 30.26 33.90
N PHE A 239 18.44 29.65 33.93
CA PHE A 239 17.16 30.33 33.75
C PHE A 239 16.36 30.54 35.04
N ASP A 240 16.73 29.87 36.13
CA ASP A 240 16.04 29.93 37.41
C ASP A 240 16.98 30.46 38.52
N GLU A 241 16.82 31.75 38.85
CA GLU A 241 17.61 32.49 39.85
C GLU A 241 17.37 32.05 41.31
N GLY A 242 16.39 31.17 41.56
CA GLY A 242 15.85 30.93 42.91
C GLY A 242 16.29 29.66 43.64
N ILE A 243 17.06 28.75 43.03
CA ILE A 243 17.39 27.45 43.66
C ILE A 243 18.90 27.31 43.85
N ASP A 244 19.32 27.06 45.10
CA ASP A 244 20.71 26.85 45.48
C ASP A 244 21.32 25.68 44.70
N ILE A 245 22.50 25.92 44.13
CA ILE A 245 23.33 24.99 43.36
C ILE A 245 23.62 23.71 44.18
N ARG A 246 23.64 23.85 45.50
CA ARG A 246 23.90 22.77 46.46
C ARG A 246 22.74 21.78 46.58
N ASP A 247 21.50 22.25 46.60
CA ASP A 247 20.30 21.37 46.63
C ASP A 247 20.15 20.62 45.30
N ARG A 248 20.59 21.23 44.19
CA ARG A 248 20.62 20.59 42.86
C ARG A 248 21.72 19.53 42.73
N ALA A 249 22.89 19.74 43.32
CA ALA A 249 23.95 18.73 43.37
C ALA A 249 23.56 17.52 44.25
N LEU A 250 22.83 17.77 45.35
CA LEU A 250 22.21 16.73 46.17
C LEU A 250 21.17 15.94 45.36
N TYR A 251 20.35 16.61 44.55
CA TYR A 251 19.39 15.96 43.66
C TYR A 251 20.06 15.01 42.66
N ILE A 252 21.06 15.49 41.90
CA ILE A 252 21.78 14.64 40.94
C ILE A 252 22.42 13.45 41.66
N ARG A 253 23.02 13.66 42.83
CA ARG A 253 23.62 12.59 43.63
C ARG A 253 22.59 11.55 44.08
N ASP A 254 21.44 11.99 44.57
CA ASP A 254 20.39 11.10 45.09
C ASP A 254 19.66 10.36 43.94
N VAL A 255 19.54 10.99 42.77
CA VAL A 255 19.04 10.36 41.54
C VAL A 255 20.04 9.31 41.02
N ILE A 256 21.35 9.62 40.99
CA ILE A 256 22.39 8.63 40.64
C ILE A 256 22.39 7.47 41.65
N ALA A 257 22.25 7.76 42.95
CA ALA A 257 22.23 6.74 44.01
C ALA A 257 20.97 5.85 43.97
N SER A 258 19.84 6.35 43.45
CA SER A 258 18.60 5.58 43.29
C SER A 258 18.57 4.71 42.02
N GLY A 259 19.50 4.93 41.09
CA GLY A 259 19.65 4.18 39.84
C GLY A 259 20.81 3.17 39.82
N MET A 260 21.56 3.05 40.92
CA MET A 260 22.56 1.99 41.17
C MET A 260 21.98 0.89 42.05
#